data_AF-X1UAD5-F1
#
_entry.id   AF-X1UAD5-F1
#
_cell.length_a   1.000
_cell.length_b   1.000
_cell.length_c   1.000
_cell.angle_alpha   90.00
_cell.angle_beta   90.00
_cell.angle_gamma   90.00
#
_symmetry.space_group_name_H-M   'P 1'
#
loop_
_entity.id
_entity.type
_entity.pdbx_description
1 polymer ?
#
loop_
_entity_poly.entity_id
_entity_poly.type
_entity_poly.pdbx_seq_one_letter_code
_entity_poly.pdbx_strand_id
1 'polypeptide(L)'
;MLKDGLKLYSLYIKDKEISNTEEFKLLARMLKEQTRKGRIKSSKEIAPDSLQNPTDPDATYRKKGKKKHIGYTANIVEKFDDNNRMIEGYDLQKNTYSDQKFAQDAIEKLEDTTLLIDGAYHSEDIDKKAKARGIKMVPTNLVGGGKNSNCDKFEIEEKKHLVKKCPSGHKPIDSKFKEGSYSAHFDKKHCSSCPFRKDCPVTKQKKSYLFRVSEKTLHRSRLITKMGTSEYQELAKKRAGIEGIPSVLRRRYKIDHLPV
;
A
#
# COMPACT_ATOMS: atom_id res chain seq x y z
N MET A 1 -13.65 -16.20 -33.79
CA MET A 1 -12.51 -15.61 -33.06
C MET A 1 -11.50 -16.66 -32.59
N LEU A 2 -11.71 -17.45 -31.52
CA LEU A 2 -10.64 -18.36 -31.03
C LEU A 2 -10.29 -19.48 -32.02
N LYS A 3 -11.29 -20.08 -32.66
CA LYS A 3 -11.09 -21.14 -33.68
C LYS A 3 -10.28 -20.62 -34.86
N ASP A 4 -10.58 -19.41 -35.32
CA ASP A 4 -9.89 -18.76 -36.44
C ASP A 4 -8.45 -18.39 -36.04
N GLY A 5 -8.24 -17.88 -34.82
CA GLY A 5 -6.91 -17.61 -34.28
C GLY A 5 -6.04 -18.86 -34.18
N LEU A 6 -6.59 -19.98 -33.68
CA LEU A 6 -5.89 -21.26 -33.64
C LEU A 6 -5.55 -21.77 -35.05
N LYS A 7 -6.46 -21.60 -36.01
CA LYS A 7 -6.24 -21.96 -37.41
C LYS A 7 -5.14 -21.13 -38.04
N LEU A 8 -5.20 -19.80 -37.93
CA LEU A 8 -4.17 -18.88 -38.43
C LEU A 8 -2.80 -19.18 -37.81
N TYR A 9 -2.75 -19.39 -36.50
CA TYR A 9 -1.52 -19.79 -35.82
C TYR A 9 -0.96 -21.10 -36.39
N SER A 10 -1.80 -22.12 -36.57
CA SER A 10 -1.35 -23.41 -37.12
C SER A 10 -0.85 -23.33 -38.58
N LEU A 11 -1.44 -22.44 -39.39
CA LEU A 11 -1.07 -22.25 -40.79
C LEU A 11 0.28 -21.54 -40.93
N TYR A 12 0.51 -20.50 -40.13
CA TYR A 12 1.63 -19.57 -40.35
C TYR A 12 2.78 -19.70 -39.35
N ILE A 13 2.71 -20.60 -38.35
CA ILE A 13 3.81 -20.80 -37.38
C ILE A 13 5.14 -21.22 -38.03
N LYS A 14 5.09 -21.91 -39.17
CA LYS A 14 6.29 -22.34 -39.90
C LYS A 14 6.78 -21.32 -40.94
N ASP A 15 5.98 -20.29 -41.22
CA ASP A 15 6.32 -19.23 -42.15
C ASP A 15 7.19 -18.20 -41.43
N LYS A 16 8.46 -18.07 -41.82
CA LYS A 16 9.42 -17.19 -41.13
C LYS A 16 9.15 -15.71 -41.37
N GLU A 17 8.49 -15.32 -42.45
CA GLU A 17 8.17 -13.91 -42.70
C GLU A 17 7.00 -13.51 -41.81
N ILE A 18 5.92 -14.30 -41.85
CA ILE A 18 4.69 -14.00 -41.09
C ILE A 18 4.90 -14.20 -39.59
N SER A 19 5.63 -15.25 -39.16
CA SER A 19 5.82 -15.50 -37.73
C SER A 19 6.66 -14.44 -37.02
N ASN A 20 7.43 -13.66 -37.77
CA ASN A 20 8.25 -12.58 -37.23
C ASN A 20 7.49 -11.24 -37.11
N THR A 21 6.30 -11.10 -37.70
CA THR A 21 5.53 -9.87 -37.58
C THR A 21 4.98 -9.68 -36.15
N GLU A 22 4.70 -8.44 -35.78
CA GLU A 22 4.18 -8.11 -34.45
C GLU A 22 2.78 -8.70 -34.24
N GLU A 23 1.94 -8.70 -35.26
CA GLU A 23 0.57 -9.22 -35.22
C GLU A 23 0.57 -10.73 -34.95
N PHE A 24 1.46 -11.49 -35.60
CA PHE A 24 1.55 -12.91 -35.36
C PHE A 24 2.08 -13.21 -33.95
N LYS A 25 3.08 -12.45 -33.48
CA LYS A 25 3.58 -12.55 -32.11
C LYS A 25 2.49 -12.24 -31.07
N LEU A 26 1.65 -11.23 -31.33
CA LEU A 26 0.50 -10.89 -30.49
C LEU A 26 -0.57 -11.98 -30.49
N LEU A 27 -0.89 -12.54 -31.66
CA LEU A 27 -1.79 -13.70 -31.78
C LEU A 27 -1.27 -14.90 -30.98
N ALA A 28 0.02 -15.21 -31.13
CA ALA A 28 0.68 -16.30 -30.42
C ALA A 28 0.63 -16.08 -28.89
N ARG A 29 0.93 -14.86 -28.43
CA ARG A 29 0.81 -14.45 -27.02
C ARG A 29 -0.62 -14.63 -26.51
N MET A 30 -1.62 -14.12 -27.23
CA MET A 30 -3.03 -14.25 -26.88
C MET A 30 -3.41 -15.72 -26.69
N LEU A 31 -3.07 -16.59 -27.64
CA LEU A 31 -3.41 -18.01 -27.57
C LEU A 31 -2.72 -18.70 -26.38
N LYS A 32 -1.44 -18.41 -26.15
CA LYS A 32 -0.67 -18.95 -25.01
C LYS A 32 -1.28 -18.55 -23.67
N GLU A 33 -1.68 -17.30 -23.54
CA GLU A 33 -2.19 -16.74 -22.28
C GLU A 33 -3.65 -17.15 -22.02
N GLN A 34 -4.49 -17.21 -23.05
CA GLN A 34 -5.92 -17.47 -22.94
C GLN A 34 -6.33 -18.94 -23.10
N THR A 35 -5.45 -19.81 -23.63
CA THR A 35 -5.80 -21.21 -23.91
C THR A 35 -4.88 -22.24 -23.26
N ARG A 36 -5.41 -23.44 -23.02
CA ARG A 36 -4.67 -24.63 -22.59
C ARG A 36 -5.13 -25.81 -23.43
N LYS A 37 -4.20 -26.46 -24.13
CA LYS A 37 -4.49 -27.59 -25.05
C LYS A 37 -5.61 -27.25 -26.07
N GLY A 38 -5.59 -26.04 -26.63
CA GLY A 38 -6.57 -25.58 -27.63
C GLY A 38 -7.95 -25.23 -27.06
N ARG A 39 -8.15 -25.23 -25.74
CA ARG A 39 -9.39 -24.82 -25.07
C ARG A 39 -9.19 -23.54 -24.27
N ILE A 40 -10.23 -22.71 -24.17
CA ILE A 40 -10.19 -21.46 -23.38
C ILE A 40 -10.01 -21.81 -21.91
N LYS A 41 -9.08 -21.13 -21.23
CA LYS A 41 -8.88 -21.24 -19.79
C LYS A 41 -10.08 -20.68 -19.03
N SER A 42 -10.34 -21.18 -17.83
CA SER A 42 -11.31 -20.53 -16.97
C SER A 42 -10.80 -19.15 -16.53
N SER A 43 -11.71 -18.23 -16.21
CA SER A 43 -11.34 -16.87 -15.74
C SER A 43 -10.44 -16.85 -14.50
N LYS A 44 -10.41 -17.93 -13.71
CA LYS A 44 -9.53 -18.06 -12.53
C LYS A 44 -8.09 -18.44 -12.89
N GLU A 45 -7.88 -19.02 -14.07
CA GLU A 45 -6.57 -19.47 -14.56
C GLU A 45 -5.89 -18.43 -15.46
N ILE A 46 -6.60 -17.35 -15.81
CA ILE A 46 -6.08 -16.26 -16.62
C ILE A 46 -5.45 -15.24 -15.68
N ALA A 47 -4.16 -14.96 -15.90
CA ALA A 47 -3.43 -14.01 -15.09
C ALA A 47 -3.92 -12.57 -15.34
N PRO A 48 -3.95 -11.68 -14.33
CA PRO A 48 -4.41 -10.30 -14.49
C PRO A 48 -3.62 -9.48 -15.53
N ASP A 49 -2.37 -9.85 -15.78
CA ASP A 49 -1.46 -9.24 -16.76
C ASP A 49 -1.52 -9.90 -18.15
N SER A 50 -2.44 -10.85 -18.37
CA SER A 50 -2.69 -11.41 -19.70
C SER A 50 -3.18 -10.34 -20.67
N LEU A 51 -2.87 -10.49 -21.94
CA LEU A 51 -3.35 -9.68 -23.06
C LEU A 51 -4.88 -9.56 -23.01
N GLN A 52 -5.37 -8.34 -22.81
CA GLN A 52 -6.81 -8.01 -22.78
C GLN A 52 -7.29 -7.54 -24.16
N ASN A 53 -6.50 -6.70 -24.84
CA ASN A 53 -6.79 -6.20 -26.17
C ASN A 53 -5.51 -6.28 -27.03
N PRO A 54 -5.54 -6.90 -28.22
CA PRO A 54 -4.39 -6.90 -29.13
C PRO A 54 -3.96 -5.52 -29.64
N THR A 55 -4.86 -4.54 -29.68
CA THR A 55 -4.56 -3.16 -30.10
C THR A 55 -3.92 -2.32 -29.00
N ASP A 56 -4.05 -2.76 -27.74
CA ASP A 56 -3.35 -2.19 -26.58
C ASP A 56 -2.79 -3.34 -25.70
N PRO A 57 -1.62 -3.89 -26.08
CA PRO A 57 -1.09 -5.09 -25.45
C PRO A 57 -0.54 -4.88 -24.04
N ASP A 58 -0.48 -3.64 -23.58
CA ASP A 58 -0.01 -3.25 -22.26
C ASP A 58 -1.13 -3.12 -21.24
N ALA A 59 -2.38 -3.00 -21.69
CA ALA A 59 -3.55 -2.95 -20.83
C ALA A 59 -3.72 -4.23 -20.00
N THR A 60 -3.85 -4.06 -18.69
CA THR A 60 -4.03 -5.19 -17.76
C THR A 60 -5.44 -5.21 -17.18
N TYR A 61 -5.80 -6.36 -16.60
CA TYR A 61 -7.05 -6.56 -15.91
C TYR A 61 -6.87 -6.43 -14.40
N ARG A 62 -7.80 -5.76 -13.71
CA ARG A 62 -7.88 -5.75 -12.26
C ARG A 62 -9.31 -5.85 -11.78
N LYS A 63 -9.55 -6.74 -10.81
CA LYS A 63 -10.82 -6.85 -10.10
C LYS A 63 -10.70 -6.16 -8.73
N LYS A 64 -11.49 -5.11 -8.49
CA LYS A 64 -11.63 -4.46 -7.19
C LYS A 64 -13.06 -4.69 -6.67
N GLY A 65 -13.20 -5.53 -5.64
CA GLY A 65 -14.51 -5.95 -5.14
C GLY A 65 -15.33 -6.66 -6.21
N LYS A 66 -16.51 -6.12 -6.54
CA LYS A 66 -17.37 -6.63 -7.63
C LYS A 66 -17.08 -6.01 -9.00
N LYS A 67 -16.30 -4.92 -9.07
CA LYS A 67 -16.01 -4.21 -10.31
C LYS A 67 -14.76 -4.75 -10.99
N LYS A 68 -14.81 -4.80 -12.31
CA LYS A 68 -13.73 -5.22 -13.20
C LYS A 68 -13.25 -4.01 -13.96
N HIS A 69 -11.94 -3.86 -14.08
CA HIS A 69 -11.29 -2.76 -14.76
C HIS A 69 -10.26 -3.34 -15.74
N ILE A 70 -10.20 -2.77 -16.94
CA ILE A 70 -9.17 -3.04 -17.94
C ILE A 70 -8.47 -1.71 -18.23
N GLY A 71 -7.15 -1.75 -18.40
CA GLY A 71 -6.33 -0.59 -18.72
C GLY A 71 -5.38 -0.18 -17.61
N TYR A 72 -5.32 1.12 -17.34
CA TYR A 72 -4.24 1.75 -16.60
C TYR A 72 -4.71 2.38 -15.28
N THR A 73 -3.75 2.79 -14.48
CA THR A 73 -3.95 3.58 -13.26
C THR A 73 -2.94 4.72 -13.28
N ALA A 74 -3.38 5.92 -12.91
CA ALA A 74 -2.53 7.09 -12.84
C ALA A 74 -2.41 7.56 -11.39
N ASN A 75 -1.19 7.88 -10.99
CA ASN A 75 -0.89 8.64 -9.78
C ASN A 75 -0.57 10.10 -10.16
N ILE A 76 -0.98 11.05 -9.34
CA ILE A 76 -0.78 12.49 -9.57
C ILE A 76 -0.13 13.09 -8.33
N VAL A 77 0.89 13.91 -8.54
CA VAL A 77 1.56 14.67 -7.47
C VAL A 77 1.21 16.14 -7.65
N GLU A 78 0.51 16.70 -6.66
CA GLU A 78 0.19 18.12 -6.57
C GLU A 78 1.06 18.76 -5.48
N LYS A 79 1.76 19.83 -5.84
CA LYS A 79 2.41 20.73 -4.92
C LYS A 79 1.47 21.90 -4.64
N PHE A 80 1.31 22.26 -3.39
CA PHE A 80 0.41 23.34 -3.01
C PHE A 80 0.92 24.12 -1.79
N ASP A 81 0.47 25.36 -1.69
CA ASP A 81 0.51 26.19 -0.50
C ASP A 81 -0.91 26.68 -0.17
N ASP A 82 -1.06 27.68 0.68
CA ASP A 82 -2.39 28.18 1.07
C ASP A 82 -3.11 28.94 -0.07
N ASN A 83 -2.38 29.43 -1.08
CA ASN A 83 -2.89 30.24 -2.18
C ASN A 83 -2.82 29.53 -3.55
N ASN A 84 -1.83 28.66 -3.75
CA ASN A 84 -1.45 28.11 -5.04
C ASN A 84 -1.49 26.58 -5.04
N ARG A 85 -1.82 26.01 -6.19
CA ARG A 85 -1.79 24.57 -6.45
C ARG A 85 -1.23 24.32 -7.84
N MET A 86 -0.32 23.37 -7.96
CA MET A 86 0.31 22.99 -9.22
C MET A 86 0.49 21.49 -9.28
N ILE A 87 0.08 20.89 -10.40
CA ILE A 87 0.44 19.50 -10.71
C ILE A 87 1.91 19.48 -11.11
N GLU A 88 2.72 18.83 -10.30
CA GLU A 88 4.17 18.71 -10.51
C GLU A 88 4.51 17.47 -11.35
N GLY A 89 3.66 16.45 -11.32
CA GLY A 89 3.85 15.27 -12.13
C GLY A 89 2.68 14.30 -12.09
N TYR A 90 2.73 13.34 -13.01
CA TYR A 90 1.87 12.17 -13.02
C TYR A 90 2.68 10.94 -13.38
N ASP A 91 2.18 9.77 -13.00
CA ASP A 91 2.75 8.47 -13.33
C ASP A 91 1.63 7.53 -13.79
N LEU A 92 1.69 7.11 -15.05
CA LEU A 92 0.71 6.21 -15.67
C LEU A 92 1.30 4.80 -15.73
N GLN A 93 0.64 3.86 -15.06
CA GLN A 93 1.09 2.47 -14.98
C GLN A 93 -0.05 1.51 -15.30
N LYS A 94 0.28 0.25 -15.55
CA LYS A 94 -0.69 -0.85 -15.66
C LYS A 94 -1.57 -0.89 -14.42
N ASN A 95 -2.88 -1.15 -14.54
CA ASN A 95 -3.78 -1.08 -13.37
C ASN A 95 -3.45 -2.09 -12.25
N THR A 96 -2.57 -3.06 -12.50
CA THR A 96 -1.99 -3.97 -11.51
C THR A 96 -0.93 -3.33 -10.61
N TYR A 97 -0.44 -2.14 -10.96
CA TYR A 97 0.47 -1.34 -10.12
C TYR A 97 -0.22 -0.95 -8.81
N SER A 98 0.52 -1.03 -7.71
CA SER A 98 -0.01 -0.79 -6.38
C SER A 98 0.28 0.64 -5.93
N ASP A 99 -0.61 1.17 -5.09
CA ASP A 99 -0.49 2.50 -4.48
C ASP A 99 0.84 2.64 -3.70
N GLN A 100 1.30 1.55 -3.07
CA GLN A 100 2.61 1.51 -2.40
C GLN A 100 3.79 1.62 -3.35
N LYS A 101 3.71 1.07 -4.57
CA LYS A 101 4.79 1.23 -5.55
C LYS A 101 4.85 2.66 -6.07
N PHE A 102 3.70 3.27 -6.39
CA PHE A 102 3.66 4.70 -6.72
C PHE A 102 4.24 5.58 -5.62
N ALA A 103 3.96 5.26 -4.35
CA ALA A 103 4.56 5.98 -3.24
C ALA A 103 6.08 5.86 -3.23
N GLN A 104 6.62 4.67 -3.48
CA GLN A 104 8.07 4.43 -3.58
C GLN A 104 8.70 5.25 -4.70
N ASP A 105 8.11 5.21 -5.90
CA ASP A 105 8.62 5.95 -7.05
C ASP A 105 8.54 7.47 -6.86
N ALA A 106 7.51 7.95 -6.15
CA ALA A 106 7.34 9.36 -5.83
C ALA A 106 8.38 9.85 -4.81
N ILE A 107 8.61 9.11 -3.72
CA ILE A 107 9.62 9.52 -2.72
C ILE A 107 11.05 9.44 -3.26
N GLU A 108 11.28 8.70 -4.36
CA GLU A 108 12.58 8.66 -5.03
C GLU A 108 12.91 9.95 -5.79
N LYS A 109 11.90 10.75 -6.13
CA LYS A 109 12.02 12.00 -6.90
C LYS A 109 11.85 13.26 -6.05
N LEU A 110 11.45 13.09 -4.79
CA LEU A 110 11.19 14.19 -3.84
C LEU A 110 12.24 14.19 -2.73
N GLU A 111 12.50 15.36 -2.16
CA GLU A 111 13.40 15.57 -1.01
C GLU A 111 12.84 16.70 -0.13
N ASP A 112 13.13 16.66 1.18
CA ASP A 112 12.85 17.73 2.17
C ASP A 112 11.44 18.35 2.12
N THR A 113 10.41 17.51 1.98
CA THR A 113 9.01 17.95 1.84
C THR A 113 8.04 17.23 2.77
N THR A 114 6.84 17.78 2.96
CA THR A 114 5.74 17.09 3.66
C THR A 114 4.78 16.52 2.64
N LEU A 115 4.63 15.19 2.63
CA LEU A 115 3.82 14.48 1.65
C LEU A 115 2.49 14.04 2.28
N LEU A 116 1.38 14.67 1.88
CA LEU A 116 0.04 14.21 2.20
C LEU A 116 -0.37 13.07 1.28
N ILE A 117 -0.74 11.93 1.84
CA ILE A 117 -1.07 10.74 1.05
C ILE A 117 -2.33 10.04 1.56
N ASP A 118 -2.97 9.26 0.69
CA ASP A 118 -3.99 8.31 1.14
C ASP A 118 -3.34 7.14 1.89
N GLY A 119 -4.11 6.47 2.74
CA GLY A 119 -3.60 5.41 3.60
C GLY A 119 -3.00 4.21 2.84
N ALA A 120 -3.46 3.95 1.62
CA ALA A 120 -2.93 2.87 0.78
C ALA A 120 -1.50 3.13 0.28
N TYR A 121 -1.06 4.39 0.24
CA TYR A 121 0.30 4.79 -0.16
C TYR A 121 1.30 4.67 1.00
N HIS A 122 0.83 4.42 2.23
CA HIS A 122 1.69 4.36 3.41
C HIS A 122 2.03 2.92 3.81
N SER A 123 3.30 2.69 4.11
CA SER A 123 3.78 1.54 4.87
C SER A 123 4.96 1.97 5.73
N GLU A 124 5.29 1.21 6.79
CA GLU A 124 6.44 1.53 7.63
C GLU A 124 7.75 1.53 6.85
N ASP A 125 7.90 0.60 5.90
CA ASP A 125 9.13 0.49 5.11
C ASP A 125 9.26 1.69 4.15
N ILE A 126 8.15 2.21 3.63
CA ILE A 126 8.12 3.44 2.81
C ILE A 126 8.39 4.67 3.68
N ASP A 127 7.77 4.77 4.85
CA ASP A 127 7.98 5.89 5.79
C ASP A 127 9.45 5.97 6.25
N LYS A 128 10.12 4.84 6.48
CA LYS A 128 11.56 4.79 6.77
C LYS A 128 12.40 5.33 5.61
N LYS A 129 12.10 4.93 4.36
CA LYS A 129 12.79 5.44 3.17
C LYS A 129 12.54 6.93 2.96
N ALA A 130 11.32 7.39 3.17
CA ALA A 130 10.94 8.79 3.06
C ALA A 130 11.69 9.67 4.09
N LYS A 131 11.73 9.23 5.35
CA LYS A 131 12.48 9.92 6.43
C LYS A 131 13.97 10.05 6.13
N ALA A 132 14.58 9.04 5.51
CA ALA A 132 15.99 9.08 5.12
C ALA A 132 16.29 10.19 4.10
N ARG A 133 15.26 10.71 3.41
CA ARG A 133 15.33 11.81 2.42
C ARG A 133 14.73 13.12 2.94
N GLY A 134 14.53 13.24 4.25
CA GLY A 134 13.90 14.42 4.85
C GLY A 134 12.39 14.55 4.59
N ILE A 135 11.75 13.54 4.00
CA ILE A 135 10.32 13.58 3.68
C ILE A 135 9.49 13.19 4.90
N LYS A 136 8.56 14.06 5.28
CA LYS A 136 7.55 13.77 6.30
C LYS A 136 6.27 13.26 5.65
N MET A 137 6.00 11.96 5.77
CA MET A 137 4.74 11.38 5.29
C MET A 137 3.59 11.66 6.26
N VAL A 138 2.43 12.04 5.72
CA VAL A 138 1.22 12.33 6.46
C VAL A 138 0.04 11.58 5.82
N PRO A 139 -0.15 10.29 6.15
CA PRO A 139 -1.28 9.52 5.65
C PRO A 139 -2.61 9.95 6.28
N THR A 140 -3.66 10.07 5.48
CA THR A 140 -5.00 10.42 5.98
C THR A 140 -5.76 9.27 6.60
N ASN A 141 -5.35 8.02 6.32
CA ASN A 141 -5.92 6.82 6.92
C ASN A 141 -4.85 5.73 7.03
N LEU A 142 -5.13 4.62 7.71
CA LEU A 142 -4.23 3.47 7.78
C LEU A 142 -4.96 2.19 7.36
N VAL A 143 -4.37 1.46 6.41
CA VAL A 143 -4.89 0.16 5.96
C VAL A 143 -4.83 -0.84 7.13
N GLY A 144 -5.87 -1.66 7.30
CA GLY A 144 -5.91 -2.74 8.30
C GLY A 144 -6.65 -2.45 9.61
N GLY A 145 -7.37 -1.33 9.72
CA GLY A 145 -8.21 -1.00 10.89
C GLY A 145 -7.44 -0.33 12.04
N GLY A 146 -8.14 0.50 12.81
CA GLY A 146 -7.58 1.51 13.71
C GLY A 146 -7.65 1.19 15.21
N LYS A 147 -7.64 -0.07 15.63
CA LYS A 147 -7.56 -0.36 17.08
C LYS A 147 -6.16 -0.03 17.58
N ASN A 148 -6.04 1.05 18.36
CA ASN A 148 -4.81 1.35 19.07
C ASN A 148 -4.58 0.28 20.15
N SER A 149 -3.42 -0.36 20.13
CA SER A 149 -2.99 -1.32 21.15
C SER A 149 -2.54 -0.65 22.46
N ASN A 150 -2.63 0.68 22.60
CA ASN A 150 -2.15 1.47 23.74
C ASN A 150 -0.67 1.23 24.08
N CYS A 151 0.10 0.66 23.14
CA CYS A 151 1.51 0.37 23.34
C CYS A 151 2.37 1.62 23.21
N ASP A 152 1.87 2.66 22.54
CA ASP A 152 2.46 3.99 22.48
C ASP A 152 2.55 4.69 23.84
N LYS A 153 1.71 4.28 24.81
CA LYS A 153 1.73 4.82 26.18
C LYS A 153 2.89 4.29 27.03
N PHE A 154 3.61 3.27 26.56
CA PHE A 154 4.80 2.75 27.24
C PHE A 154 6.02 3.59 26.86
N GLU A 155 6.86 3.88 27.85
CA GLU A 155 8.12 4.60 27.62
C GLU A 155 9.15 3.59 27.06
N ILE A 156 9.43 3.68 25.77
CA ILE A 156 10.37 2.80 25.06
C ILE A 156 11.50 3.65 24.45
N GLU A 157 12.74 3.38 24.87
CA GLU A 157 13.95 3.96 24.30
C GLU A 157 14.42 3.10 23.13
N GLU A 158 14.02 3.49 21.92
CA GLU A 158 14.28 2.71 20.70
C GLU A 158 15.76 2.60 20.37
N LYS A 159 16.56 3.65 20.62
CA LYS A 159 18.01 3.64 20.37
C LYS A 159 18.76 2.56 21.16
N LYS A 160 18.29 2.25 22.38
CA LYS A 160 18.87 1.20 23.24
C LYS A 160 18.03 -0.08 23.21
N HIS A 161 16.95 -0.08 22.45
CA HIS A 161 15.94 -1.11 22.42
C HIS A 161 15.38 -1.53 23.79
N LEU A 162 15.11 -0.56 24.67
CA LEU A 162 14.70 -0.81 26.07
C LEU A 162 13.30 -0.27 26.37
N VAL A 163 12.47 -1.09 26.99
CA VAL A 163 11.22 -0.65 27.63
C VAL A 163 11.56 -0.13 29.03
N LYS A 164 11.37 1.17 29.26
CA LYS A 164 11.72 1.83 30.53
C LYS A 164 10.62 1.75 31.57
N LYS A 165 9.40 2.12 31.18
CA LYS A 165 8.27 2.25 32.11
C LYS A 165 6.94 1.93 31.43
N CYS A 166 6.00 1.44 32.22
CA CYS A 166 4.58 1.39 31.83
C CYS A 166 3.90 2.76 32.06
N PRO A 167 2.66 2.95 31.59
CA PRO A 167 1.91 4.20 31.79
C PRO A 167 1.70 4.60 33.25
N SER A 168 1.70 3.62 34.18
CA SER A 168 1.63 3.86 35.64
C SER A 168 2.99 4.15 36.27
N GLY A 169 4.06 4.30 35.49
CA GLY A 169 5.41 4.64 35.96
C GLY A 169 6.25 3.47 36.46
N HIS A 170 5.72 2.24 36.49
CA HIS A 170 6.47 1.07 36.96
C HIS A 170 7.53 0.64 35.94
N LYS A 171 8.73 0.30 36.43
CA LYS A 171 9.81 -0.28 35.61
C LYS A 171 9.59 -1.79 35.42
N PRO A 172 9.94 -2.35 34.26
CA PRO A 172 9.90 -3.78 34.09
C PRO A 172 11.05 -4.47 34.84
N ILE A 173 10.85 -5.74 35.18
CA ILE A 173 11.86 -6.64 35.75
C ILE A 173 12.98 -6.90 34.74
N ASP A 174 12.59 -7.08 33.47
CA ASP A 174 13.51 -7.25 32.36
C ASP A 174 13.01 -6.54 31.10
N SER A 175 13.92 -6.32 30.16
CA SER A 175 13.58 -5.87 28.81
C SER A 175 14.50 -6.53 27.80
N LYS A 176 13.93 -7.03 26.71
CA LYS A 176 14.63 -7.71 25.63
C LYS A 176 14.10 -7.22 24.29
N PHE A 177 14.98 -7.20 23.30
CA PHE A 177 14.64 -6.92 21.92
C PHE A 177 15.15 -8.06 21.04
N LYS A 178 14.25 -8.66 20.26
CA LYS A 178 14.56 -9.77 19.36
C LYS A 178 13.64 -9.69 18.14
N GLU A 179 14.22 -9.90 16.95
CA GLU A 179 13.47 -9.98 15.69
C GLU A 179 12.52 -8.79 15.47
N GLY A 180 12.99 -7.56 15.73
CA GLY A 180 12.18 -6.34 15.55
C GLY A 180 11.04 -6.19 16.57
N SER A 181 11.09 -6.90 17.70
CA SER A 181 10.07 -6.86 18.74
C SER A 181 10.63 -6.63 20.13
N TYR A 182 10.01 -5.70 20.85
CA TYR A 182 10.23 -5.44 22.27
C TYR A 182 9.46 -6.45 23.11
N SER A 183 10.09 -6.95 24.17
CA SER A 183 9.47 -7.78 25.20
C SER A 183 9.94 -7.30 26.58
N ALA A 184 9.01 -7.16 27.52
CA ALA A 184 9.33 -6.75 28.89
C ALA A 184 8.40 -7.42 29.89
N HIS A 185 8.96 -7.94 30.98
CA HIS A 185 8.16 -8.53 32.06
C HIS A 185 7.94 -7.54 33.21
N PHE A 186 6.71 -7.44 33.68
CA PHE A 186 6.30 -6.62 34.81
C PHE A 186 5.88 -7.49 36.01
N ASP A 187 6.15 -6.99 37.22
CA ASP A 187 5.77 -7.68 38.46
C ASP A 187 4.25 -7.80 38.58
N LYS A 188 3.78 -8.97 39.02
CA LYS A 188 2.36 -9.23 39.28
C LYS A 188 1.75 -8.25 40.28
N LYS A 189 2.50 -7.80 41.28
CA LYS A 189 2.04 -6.86 42.30
C LYS A 189 1.57 -5.54 41.67
N HIS A 190 2.25 -5.07 40.64
CA HIS A 190 1.90 -3.83 39.94
C HIS A 190 0.77 -4.02 38.93
N CYS A 191 0.66 -5.18 38.29
CA CYS A 191 -0.32 -5.40 37.22
C CYS A 191 -1.66 -5.98 37.69
N SER A 192 -1.71 -6.73 38.79
CA SER A 192 -2.93 -7.45 39.21
C SER A 192 -4.02 -6.53 39.73
N SER A 193 -3.66 -5.40 40.35
CA SER A 193 -4.56 -4.38 40.89
C SER A 193 -4.54 -3.08 40.08
N CYS A 194 -3.96 -3.07 38.87
CA CYS A 194 -3.82 -1.86 38.07
C CYS A 194 -5.18 -1.36 37.54
N PRO A 195 -5.58 -0.11 37.80
CA PRO A 195 -6.84 0.45 37.29
C PRO A 195 -6.94 0.42 35.76
N PHE A 196 -5.81 0.53 35.07
CA PHE A 196 -5.74 0.54 33.60
C PHE A 196 -5.71 -0.87 32.99
N ARG A 197 -5.94 -1.94 33.77
CA ARG A 197 -5.75 -3.33 33.31
C ARG A 197 -6.56 -3.66 32.06
N LYS A 198 -7.79 -3.16 31.96
CA LYS A 198 -8.73 -3.43 30.85
C LYS A 198 -8.14 -3.02 29.50
N ASP A 199 -7.43 -1.89 29.47
CA ASP A 199 -6.88 -1.29 28.25
C ASP A 199 -5.37 -1.47 28.12
N CYS A 200 -4.76 -2.22 29.05
CA CYS A 200 -3.31 -2.41 29.12
C CYS A 200 -2.87 -3.60 28.25
N PRO A 201 -1.92 -3.41 27.31
CA PRO A 201 -1.48 -4.43 26.35
C PRO A 201 -0.67 -5.59 26.94
N VAL A 202 -0.47 -5.62 28.27
CA VAL A 202 0.29 -6.71 28.91
C VAL A 202 -0.55 -7.97 29.05
N THR A 203 0.07 -9.13 28.85
CA THR A 203 -0.56 -10.45 28.95
C THR A 203 -0.12 -11.15 30.23
N LYS A 204 -1.05 -11.73 30.98
CA LYS A 204 -0.75 -12.44 32.24
C LYS A 204 0.07 -13.70 31.95
N GLN A 205 1.16 -13.91 32.68
CA GLN A 205 2.01 -15.10 32.65
C GLN A 205 2.05 -15.78 34.02
N LYS A 206 2.67 -16.98 34.10
CA LYS A 206 2.78 -17.75 35.36
C LYS A 206 3.47 -16.99 36.48
N LYS A 207 4.54 -16.24 36.19
CA LYS A 207 5.35 -15.52 37.20
C LYS A 207 5.28 -13.99 37.10
N SER A 208 4.78 -13.45 36.00
CA SER A 208 4.83 -12.01 35.67
C SER A 208 3.72 -11.60 34.70
N TYR A 209 3.76 -10.37 34.19
CA TYR A 209 2.96 -9.92 33.06
C TYR A 209 3.89 -9.52 31.91
N LEU A 210 3.63 -10.04 30.71
CA LEU A 210 4.46 -9.81 29.54
C LEU A 210 3.87 -8.67 28.69
N PHE A 211 4.64 -7.61 28.50
CA PHE A 211 4.47 -6.66 27.40
C PHE A 211 5.23 -7.17 26.19
N ARG A 212 4.58 -7.25 25.02
CA ARG A 212 5.25 -7.57 23.76
C ARG A 212 4.68 -6.72 22.63
N VAL A 213 5.55 -6.05 21.87
CA VAL A 213 5.14 -5.21 20.74
C VAL A 213 6.23 -5.22 19.66
N SER A 214 5.83 -5.34 18.40
CA SER A 214 6.76 -5.16 17.27
C SER A 214 7.03 -3.68 17.02
N GLU A 215 8.18 -3.32 16.45
CA GLU A 215 8.46 -1.96 15.98
C GLU A 215 7.36 -1.45 15.05
N LYS A 216 6.91 -2.30 14.12
CA LYS A 216 5.82 -2.00 13.19
C LYS A 216 4.55 -1.57 13.93
N THR A 217 4.17 -2.33 14.96
CA THR A 217 2.98 -2.05 15.77
C THR A 217 3.16 -0.80 16.62
N LEU A 218 4.34 -0.58 17.20
CA LEU A 218 4.65 0.60 18.01
C LEU A 218 4.58 1.89 17.18
N HIS A 219 5.25 1.91 16.03
CA HIS A 219 5.22 3.04 15.11
C HIS A 219 3.81 3.34 14.63
N ARG A 220 3.05 2.30 14.27
CA ARG A 220 1.64 2.44 13.89
C ARG A 220 0.79 3.03 15.01
N SER A 221 0.93 2.52 16.24
CA SER A 221 0.19 3.00 17.41
C SER A 221 0.48 4.48 17.70
N ARG A 222 1.75 4.90 17.64
CA ARG A 222 2.15 6.31 17.77
C ARG A 222 1.59 7.18 16.65
N LEU A 223 1.59 6.67 15.41
CA LEU A 223 0.99 7.37 14.28
C LEU A 223 -0.52 7.54 14.48
N ILE A 224 -1.25 6.52 14.94
CA ILE A 224 -2.68 6.62 15.27
C ILE A 224 -2.93 7.71 16.32
N THR A 225 -2.13 7.75 17.39
CA THR A 225 -2.22 8.79 18.42
C THR A 225 -1.97 10.18 17.83
N LYS A 226 -0.95 10.31 16.97
CA LYS A 226 -0.65 11.56 16.26
C LYS A 226 -1.79 11.98 15.32
N MET A 227 -2.40 11.04 14.60
CA MET A 227 -3.56 11.27 13.74
C MET A 227 -4.79 11.76 14.51
N GLY A 228 -4.88 11.44 15.81
CA GLY A 228 -5.92 11.94 16.70
C GLY A 228 -5.76 13.40 17.12
N THR A 229 -4.61 14.04 16.85
CA THR A 229 -4.36 15.44 17.21
C THR A 229 -5.05 16.40 16.23
N SER A 230 -5.50 17.56 16.71
CA SER A 230 -6.11 18.60 15.89
C SER A 230 -5.17 19.09 14.79
N GLU A 231 -3.90 19.31 15.11
CA GLU A 231 -2.87 19.72 14.14
C GLU A 231 -2.75 18.75 12.97
N TYR A 232 -2.73 17.44 13.27
CA TYR A 232 -2.67 16.43 12.22
C TYR A 232 -3.94 16.41 11.37
N GLN A 233 -5.11 16.53 12.01
CA GLN A 233 -6.39 16.52 11.32
C GLN A 233 -6.53 17.71 10.38
N GLU A 234 -6.14 18.92 10.80
CA GLU A 234 -6.14 20.11 9.94
C GLU A 234 -5.22 19.93 8.73
N LEU A 235 -4.03 19.38 8.93
CA LEU A 235 -3.10 19.10 7.84
C LEU A 235 -3.68 18.03 6.88
N ALA A 236 -4.24 16.94 7.42
CA ALA A 236 -4.83 15.85 6.65
C ALA A 236 -6.03 16.30 5.79
N LYS A 237 -6.82 17.27 6.26
CA LYS A 237 -7.96 17.83 5.51
C LYS A 237 -7.53 18.48 4.19
N LYS A 238 -6.32 19.04 4.10
CA LYS A 238 -5.81 19.68 2.87
C LYS A 238 -5.73 18.72 1.68
N ARG A 239 -5.66 17.40 1.93
CA ARG A 239 -5.69 16.34 0.89
C ARG A 239 -6.97 16.38 0.04
N ALA A 240 -8.09 16.89 0.57
CA ALA A 240 -9.35 16.95 -0.18
C ALA A 240 -9.24 17.75 -1.50
N GLY A 241 -8.28 18.69 -1.61
CA GLY A 241 -8.14 19.49 -2.81
C GLY A 241 -7.66 18.71 -4.04
N ILE A 242 -6.79 17.72 -3.87
CA ILE A 242 -6.28 16.92 -5.01
C ILE A 242 -7.37 16.03 -5.64
N GLU A 243 -8.42 15.68 -4.87
CA GLU A 243 -9.53 14.83 -5.34
C GLU A 243 -10.36 15.48 -6.47
N GLY A 244 -10.28 16.81 -6.60
CA GLY A 244 -10.86 17.53 -7.72
C GLY A 244 -10.30 17.07 -9.06
N ILE A 245 -9.00 16.76 -9.13
CA ILE A 245 -8.32 16.41 -10.38
C ILE A 245 -8.83 15.04 -10.92
N PRO A 246 -8.79 13.92 -10.16
CA PRO A 246 -9.38 12.67 -10.62
C PRO A 246 -10.88 12.78 -10.93
N SER A 247 -11.63 13.58 -10.16
CA SER A 247 -13.06 13.80 -10.39
C SER A 247 -13.32 14.44 -11.75
N VAL A 248 -12.59 15.50 -12.11
CA VAL A 248 -12.71 16.17 -13.41
C VAL A 248 -12.32 15.22 -14.55
N LEU A 249 -11.19 14.51 -14.42
CA LEU A 249 -10.76 13.53 -15.42
C LEU A 249 -11.84 12.47 -15.70
N ARG A 250 -12.43 11.90 -14.66
CA ARG A 250 -13.46 10.86 -14.83
C ARG A 250 -14.80 11.42 -15.31
N ARG A 251 -15.27 12.54 -14.76
CA ARG A 251 -16.62 13.05 -15.02
C ARG A 251 -16.72 13.88 -16.29
N ARG A 252 -15.76 14.78 -16.52
CA ARG A 252 -15.75 15.70 -17.65
C ARG A 252 -15.05 15.10 -18.87
N TYR A 253 -13.86 14.53 -18.68
CA TYR A 253 -13.06 13.97 -19.76
C TYR A 253 -13.34 12.49 -20.04
N LYS A 254 -14.16 11.83 -19.20
CA LYS A 254 -14.62 10.44 -19.42
C LYS A 254 -13.48 9.45 -19.60
N ILE A 255 -12.36 9.64 -18.90
CA ILE A 255 -11.17 8.78 -19.06
C ILE A 255 -11.43 7.30 -18.75
N ASP A 256 -12.45 7.00 -17.93
CA ASP A 256 -12.86 5.62 -17.61
C ASP A 256 -13.53 4.91 -18.81
N HIS A 257 -13.79 5.61 -19.92
CA HIS A 257 -14.46 5.09 -21.12
C HIS A 257 -13.58 5.21 -22.37
N LEU A 258 -12.30 5.54 -22.20
CA LEU A 258 -11.35 5.47 -23.31
C LEU A 258 -11.28 4.01 -23.80
N PRO A 259 -11.27 3.79 -25.12
CA PRO A 259 -11.09 2.45 -25.66
C PRO A 259 -9.71 1.95 -25.24
N VAL A 260 -9.71 0.74 -24.67
CA VAL A 260 -8.52 -0.01 -24.29
C VAL A 260 -8.59 -1.36 -24.94
#